data_AF-A0A2V5RIC4-F1
#
_entry.id   AF-A0A2V5RIC4-F1
#
_cell.length_a   1.000
_cell.length_b   1.000
_cell.length_c   1.000
_cell.angle_alpha   90.00
_cell.angle_beta   90.00
_cell.angle_gamma   90.00
#
_symmetry.space_group_name_H-M   'P 1'
#
loop_
_entity.id
_entity.type
_entity.pdbx_description
1 polymer ?
#
loop_
_entity_poly.entity_id
_entity_poly.type
_entity_poly.pdbx_seq_one_letter_code
_entity_poly.pdbx_strand_id
1 'polypeptide(L)' 'AHARLEFRKVKPLLDGDRTVATGEAVEKPAADETLYRKWASMVAREELHKAGWRLADLLQKIL' A
#
# COMPACT_ATOMS: atom_id res chain seq x y z
N ALA A 1 -2.86 3.93 3.49
CA ALA A 1 -3.32 2.53 3.28
C ALA A 1 -4.83 2.38 3.46
N HIS A 2 -5.42 2.79 4.61
CA HIS A 2 -6.85 2.59 4.90
C HIS A 2 -7.82 3.16 3.83
N ALA A 3 -7.53 4.32 3.23
CA ALA A 3 -8.39 4.93 2.20
C ALA A 3 -8.60 4.08 0.93
N ARG A 4 -7.71 3.10 0.67
CA ARG A 4 -7.72 2.22 -0.51
C ARG A 4 -8.55 0.95 -0.32
N LEU A 5 -9.10 0.69 0.86
CA LEU A 5 -9.95 -0.49 1.10
C LEU A 5 -11.43 -0.12 0.98
N GLU A 6 -12.20 -1.01 0.39
CA GLU A 6 -13.65 -1.06 0.40
C GLU A 6 -14.08 -2.27 1.22
N PHE A 7 -15.03 -2.07 2.13
CA PHE A 7 -15.60 -3.16 2.92
C PHE A 7 -16.92 -3.60 2.29
N ARG A 8 -16.97 -4.86 1.86
CA ARG A 8 -18.13 -5.47 1.19
C ARG A 8 -18.78 -6.51 2.10
N LYS A 9 -20.07 -6.77 1.86
CA LYS A 9 -20.88 -7.77 2.61
C LYS A 9 -20.77 -7.59 4.13
N VAL A 10 -20.76 -6.33 4.59
CA VAL A 10 -20.63 -6.01 6.01
C VAL A 10 -21.86 -6.50 6.76
N LYS A 11 -21.65 -7.30 7.81
CA LYS A 11 -22.67 -7.86 8.69
C LYS A 11 -22.28 -7.66 10.15
N PRO A 12 -23.25 -7.53 11.07
CA PRO A 12 -22.97 -7.56 12.48
C PRO A 12 -22.54 -8.97 12.92
N LEU A 13 -21.55 -9.05 13.81
CA LEU A 13 -21.08 -10.25 14.49
C LEU A 13 -21.01 -9.96 15.99
N LEU A 14 -21.58 -10.84 16.81
CA LEU A 14 -21.39 -10.77 18.25
C LEU A 14 -20.02 -11.39 18.61
N ASP A 15 -19.19 -10.60 19.26
CA ASP A 15 -17.87 -10.97 19.77
C ASP A 15 -17.85 -10.76 21.28
N GLY A 16 -18.20 -11.80 22.04
CA GLY A 16 -18.44 -11.69 23.48
C GLY A 16 -19.67 -10.82 23.77
N ASP A 17 -19.48 -9.73 24.52
CA ASP A 17 -20.54 -8.77 24.89
C ASP A 17 -20.59 -7.54 23.98
N ARG A 18 -19.88 -7.56 22.83
CA ARG A 18 -19.87 -6.44 21.87
C ARG A 18 -20.29 -6.89 20.47
N THR A 19 -21.02 -6.03 19.77
CA THR A 19 -21.32 -6.21 18.35
C THR A 19 -20.25 -5.53 17.51
N VAL A 20 -19.57 -6.31 16.66
CA VAL A 20 -18.55 -5.84 15.71
C VAL A 20 -19.07 -5.95 14.27
N ALA A 21 -18.57 -5.11 13.37
CA ALA A 21 -18.84 -5.23 11.94
C ALA A 21 -17.80 -6.16 11.31
N THR A 22 -18.26 -7.24 10.66
CA THR A 22 -17.41 -8.17 9.91
C THR A 22 -17.77 -8.16 8.44
N GLY A 23 -16.80 -8.33 7.55
CA GLY A 23 -17.02 -8.27 6.10
C GLY A 23 -15.74 -8.54 5.31
N GLU A 24 -15.85 -8.49 3.99
CA GLU A 24 -14.73 -8.66 3.06
C GLU A 24 -14.01 -7.32 2.87
N ALA A 25 -12.72 -7.25 3.16
CA ALA A 25 -11.89 -6.11 2.81
C ALA A 25 -11.31 -6.32 1.41
N VAL A 26 -11.78 -5.53 0.45
CA VAL A 26 -11.33 -5.57 -0.95
C VAL A 26 -10.57 -4.29 -1.27
N GLU A 27 -9.51 -4.39 -2.05
CA GLU A 27 -8.85 -3.21 -2.56
C GLU A 27 -9.75 -2.47 -3.56
N LYS A 28 -9.92 -1.16 -3.37
CA LYS A 28 -10.58 -0.29 -4.32
C LYS A 28 -9.77 -0.27 -5.62
N PRO A 29 -10.41 -0.43 -6.79
CA PRO A 29 -9.75 -0.13 -8.04
C PRO A 29 -9.31 1.35 -8.02
N ALA A 30 -8.03 1.60 -8.27
CA ALA A 30 -7.56 2.97 -8.53
C ALA A 30 -8.17 3.47 -9.86
N ALA A 31 -8.06 4.77 -10.15
CA ALA A 31 -8.61 5.34 -11.38
C ALA A 31 -8.05 4.68 -12.66
N ASP A 32 -6.87 4.09 -12.55
CA ASP A 32 -6.16 3.32 -13.57
C ASP A 32 -6.23 1.79 -13.33
N GLU A 33 -7.11 1.35 -12.44
CA GLU A 33 -7.28 -0.03 -11.97
C GLU A 33 -6.02 -0.66 -11.32
N THR A 34 -5.01 0.16 -10.99
CA THR A 34 -3.76 -0.33 -10.41
C THR A 34 -3.92 -0.69 -8.93
N LEU A 35 -3.76 -1.98 -8.62
CA LEU A 35 -3.63 -2.50 -7.25
C LEU A 35 -2.43 -1.88 -6.52
N TYR A 36 -2.54 -1.72 -5.20
CA TYR A 36 -1.53 -1.09 -4.34
C TYR A 36 -0.22 -1.81 -4.42
N ARG A 37 -0.23 -3.14 -4.45
CA ARG A 37 0.99 -3.92 -4.59
C ARG A 37 1.76 -3.56 -5.87
N LYS A 38 1.04 -3.36 -6.98
CA LYS A 38 1.62 -3.01 -8.28
C LYS A 38 2.11 -1.56 -8.28
N TRP A 39 1.33 -0.63 -7.74
CA TRP A 39 1.74 0.77 -7.60
C TRP A 39 2.98 0.91 -6.70
N ALA A 40 2.96 0.29 -5.53
CA ALA A 40 4.04 0.39 -4.54
C ALA A 40 5.35 -0.22 -5.07
N SER A 41 5.28 -1.33 -5.81
CA SER A 41 6.48 -1.92 -6.41
C SER A 41 7.08 -1.04 -7.50
N MET A 42 6.25 -0.36 -8.29
CA MET A 42 6.73 0.63 -9.27
C MET A 42 7.43 1.80 -8.59
N VAL A 43 6.79 2.42 -7.60
CA VAL A 43 7.38 3.55 -6.85
C VAL A 43 8.69 3.14 -6.18
N ALA A 44 8.72 1.99 -5.51
CA ALA A 44 9.95 1.49 -4.88
C ALA A 44 11.08 1.31 -5.89
N ARG A 45 10.77 0.77 -7.08
CA ARG A 45 11.77 0.60 -8.14
C ARG A 45 12.33 1.94 -8.64
N GLU A 46 11.48 2.93 -8.83
CA GLU A 46 11.89 4.27 -9.27
C GLU A 46 12.79 4.96 -8.23
N GLU A 47 12.41 4.89 -6.95
CA GLU A 47 13.16 5.52 -5.87
C GLU A 47 14.47 4.80 -5.56
N LEU A 48 14.50 3.46 -5.63
CA LEU A 48 15.72 2.68 -5.42
C LEU A 48 16.81 3.03 -6.44
N HIS A 49 16.42 3.24 -7.70
CA HIS A 49 17.36 3.67 -8.72
C HIS A 49 17.98 5.02 -8.37
N LYS A 50 17.15 6.02 -8.01
CA LYS A 50 17.61 7.36 -7.61
C LYS A 50 18.53 7.28 -6.38
N ALA A 51 18.18 6.46 -5.39
CA ALA A 51 18.98 6.26 -4.20
C ALA A 51 20.37 5.70 -4.54
N GLY A 52 20.45 4.72 -5.45
CA GLY A 52 21.72 4.16 -5.93
C GLY A 52 22.61 5.21 -6.60
N TRP A 53 22.03 6.04 -7.48
CA TRP A 53 22.77 7.14 -8.11
C TRP A 53 23.28 8.16 -7.10
N ARG A 54 22.43 8.59 -6.16
CA ARG A 54 22.82 9.54 -5.11
C ARG A 54 23.93 8.98 -4.22
N LEU A 55 23.88 7.69 -3.92
CA LEU A 55 24.92 7.03 -3.15
C LEU A 55 26.25 7.00 -3.92
N ALA A 56 26.22 6.67 -5.21
CA ALA A 56 27.43 6.66 -6.04
C ALA A 56 28.06 8.06 -6.14
N ASP A 57 27.27 9.10 -6.38
CA ASP A 57 27.72 10.50 -6.40
C ASP A 57 28.31 10.92 -5.03
N LEU A 58 27.68 10.51 -3.93
CA LEU A 58 28.22 10.77 -2.60
C LEU A 58 29.58 10.08 -2.40
N LEU A 59 29.71 8.81 -2.78
CA LEU A 59 30.95 8.04 -2.67
C LEU A 59 32.08 8.69 -3.48
N GLN A 60 31.80 9.21 -4.68
CA GLN A 60 32.78 9.92 -5.50
C GLN A 60 33.25 11.25 -4.89
N LYS A 61 32.47 11.86 -4.00
CA LYS A 61 32.84 13.13 -3.35
C LYS A 61 33.67 12.95 -2.09
N ILE A 62 33.58 11.78 -1.46
CA ILE A 62 34.26 11.49 -0.18
C ILE A 62 35.50 10.61 -0.33
N LEU A 63 35.69 9.98 -1.49
CA LEU A 63 36.89 9.25 -1.89
C LEU A 63 37.72 10.12 -2.83
#